data_AF-A0A5R9LPG4-F1
#
_entry.id   AF-A0A5R9LPG4-F1
#
_cell.length_a   1.000
_cell.length_b   1.000
_cell.length_c   1.000
_cell.angle_alpha   90.00
_cell.angle_beta   90.00
_cell.angle_gamma   90.00
#
_symmetry.space_group_name_H-M   'P 1'
#
loop_
_entity.id
_entity.type
_entity.pdbx_description
1 polymer ?
#
loop_
_entity_poly.entity_id
_entity_poly.type
_entity_poly.pdbx_seq_one_letter_code
_entity_poly.pdbx_strand_id
1 'polypeptide(L)'
;MAFKLMAATGAVLIVIATVLFLPQILREAQTNTEIEEMLQHPDSTFIIFSKCKKNVSDVDQCYNAYSAAVRLADAKNCTSSGIELKRKFKRLVEHSKERDIENEISKECQLK
;
A
#
# COMPACT_ATOMS: atom_id res chain seq x y z
N MET A 1 0.07 -12.92 -50.52
CA MET A 1 -0.78 -13.59 -49.49
C MET A 1 -0.12 -13.64 -48.12
N ALA A 2 1.19 -13.91 -48.01
CA ALA A 2 1.94 -13.94 -46.75
C ALA A 2 1.81 -12.66 -45.88
N PHE A 3 1.85 -11.47 -46.49
CA PHE A 3 1.77 -10.20 -45.76
C PHE A 3 0.42 -9.98 -45.04
N LYS A 4 -0.68 -10.43 -45.65
CA LYS A 4 -2.02 -10.36 -45.05
C LYS A 4 -2.19 -11.36 -43.91
N LEU A 5 -1.59 -12.55 -44.06
CA LEU A 5 -1.53 -13.57 -43.00
C LEU A 5 -0.69 -13.09 -41.81
N MET A 6 0.48 -12.50 -42.06
CA MET A 6 1.33 -11.92 -41.01
C MET A 6 0.64 -10.78 -40.26
N ALA A 7 -0.05 -9.88 -40.97
CA ALA A 7 -0.82 -8.81 -40.36
C ALA A 7 -1.99 -9.34 -39.51
N ALA A 8 -2.71 -10.36 -40.00
CA ALA A 8 -3.80 -10.99 -39.26
C ALA A 8 -3.30 -11.69 -37.99
N THR A 9 -2.19 -12.45 -38.08
CA THR A 9 -1.57 -13.07 -36.90
C THR A 9 -1.04 -12.04 -35.91
N GLY A 10 -0.48 -10.93 -36.39
CA GLY A 10 -0.04 -9.82 -35.52
C GLY A 10 -1.20 -9.18 -34.77
N ALA A 11 -2.33 -8.92 -35.45
CA ALA A 11 -3.52 -8.39 -34.82
C ALA A 11 -4.09 -9.34 -33.74
N VAL A 12 -4.12 -10.65 -34.03
CA VAL A 12 -4.57 -11.67 -33.06
C VAL A 12 -3.65 -11.71 -31.83
N LEU A 13 -2.33 -11.66 -32.02
CA LEU A 13 -1.38 -11.63 -30.91
C LEU A 13 -1.53 -10.38 -30.04
N ILE A 14 -1.80 -9.22 -30.64
CA ILE A 14 -2.07 -7.98 -29.90
C ILE A 14 -3.34 -8.12 -29.06
N VAL A 15 -4.42 -8.65 -29.63
CA VAL A 15 -5.69 -8.87 -28.90
C VAL A 15 -5.50 -9.86 -27.75
N ILE A 16 -4.73 -10.92 -27.95
CA ILE A 16 -4.43 -11.88 -26.88
C ILE A 16 -3.60 -11.19 -25.78
N ALA A 17 -2.59 -10.41 -26.14
CA ALA A 17 -1.77 -9.69 -25.17
C ALA A 17 -2.60 -8.68 -24.36
N THR A 18 -3.50 -7.92 -25.00
CA THR A 18 -4.34 -6.96 -24.28
C THR A 18 -5.27 -7.67 -23.30
N VAL A 19 -5.89 -8.78 -23.69
CA VAL A 19 -6.79 -9.55 -22.79
C VAL A 19 -6.03 -10.12 -21.59
N LEU A 20 -4.77 -10.55 -21.77
CA LEU A 20 -3.99 -11.15 -20.68
C LEU A 20 -3.35 -10.12 -19.75
N PHE A 21 -2.80 -9.03 -20.29
CA PHE A 21 -1.99 -8.09 -19.50
C PHE A 21 -2.78 -6.88 -18.99
N LEU A 22 -3.79 -6.41 -19.73
CA LEU A 22 -4.57 -5.22 -19.32
C LEU A 22 -5.26 -5.39 -17.95
N PRO A 23 -5.85 -6.55 -17.59
CA PRO A 23 -6.46 -6.73 -16.28
C PRO A 23 -5.46 -6.61 -15.13
N GLN A 24 -4.22 -7.09 -15.31
CA GLN A 24 -3.18 -6.99 -14.30
C GLN A 24 -2.74 -5.54 -14.10
N ILE A 25 -2.51 -4.80 -15.20
CA ILE A 25 -2.14 -3.39 -15.17
C ILE A 25 -3.22 -2.54 -14.48
N LEU A 26 -4.50 -2.82 -14.78
CA LEU A 26 -5.61 -2.11 -14.15
C LEU A 26 -5.73 -2.42 -12.65
N ARG A 27 -5.51 -3.67 -12.24
CA ARG A 27 -5.47 -4.03 -10.81
C ARG A 27 -4.34 -3.31 -10.07
N GLU A 28 -3.14 -3.28 -10.64
CA GLU A 28 -2.00 -2.59 -10.03
C GLU A 28 -2.22 -1.07 -9.94
N ALA A 29 -2.81 -0.46 -10.97
CA ALA A 29 -3.20 0.95 -10.95
C ALA A 29 -4.28 1.25 -9.90
N GLN A 30 -5.27 0.36 -9.75
CA GLN A 30 -6.30 0.47 -8.72
C GLN A 30 -5.70 0.37 -7.32
N THR A 31 -4.84 -0.62 -7.06
CA THR A 31 -4.13 -0.79 -5.79
C THR A 31 -3.37 0.47 -5.40
N ASN A 32 -2.66 1.11 -6.34
CA ASN A 32 -1.96 2.36 -6.06
C ASN A 32 -2.91 3.49 -5.66
N THR A 33 -4.09 3.57 -6.28
CA THR A 33 -5.10 4.59 -5.95
C THR A 33 -5.70 4.36 -4.55
N GLU A 34 -6.03 3.12 -4.22
CA GLU A 34 -6.56 2.76 -2.90
C GLU A 34 -5.56 3.03 -1.77
N ILE A 35 -4.27 2.74 -1.98
CA ILE A 35 -3.22 3.07 -1.01
C ILE A 35 -3.15 4.58 -0.81
N GLU A 36 -3.13 5.38 -1.88
CA GLU A 36 -3.11 6.85 -1.75
C GLU A 36 -4.34 7.39 -1.00
N GLU A 37 -5.54 6.86 -1.26
CA GLU A 37 -6.74 7.20 -0.50
C GLU A 37 -6.59 6.86 0.98
N MET A 38 -6.08 5.67 1.30
CA MET A 38 -5.81 5.23 2.67
C MET A 38 -4.77 6.10 3.39
N LEU A 39 -3.77 6.63 2.67
CA LEU A 39 -2.79 7.57 3.23
C LEU A 39 -3.43 8.90 3.63
N GLN A 40 -4.44 9.36 2.89
CA GLN A 40 -5.19 10.57 3.24
C GLN A 40 -6.14 10.35 4.42
N HIS A 41 -6.51 9.10 4.72
CA HIS A 41 -7.51 8.75 5.74
C HIS A 41 -6.95 7.80 6.82
N PRO A 42 -5.93 8.24 7.58
CA PRO A 42 -5.18 7.39 8.49
C PRO A 42 -6.03 6.70 9.56
N ASP A 43 -7.06 7.35 10.11
CA ASP A 43 -7.91 6.71 11.12
C ASP A 43 -8.71 5.54 10.58
N SER A 44 -9.23 5.67 9.35
CA SER A 44 -9.91 4.57 8.64
C SER A 44 -8.93 3.43 8.38
N THR A 45 -7.75 3.76 7.84
CA THR A 45 -6.67 2.79 7.55
C THR A 45 -6.24 2.01 8.79
N PHE A 46 -6.11 2.69 9.93
CA PHE A 46 -5.81 2.05 11.21
C PHE A 46 -6.88 1.01 11.59
N ILE A 47 -8.16 1.35 11.45
CA ILE A 47 -9.28 0.45 11.78
C ILE A 47 -9.29 -0.75 10.85
N ILE A 48 -9.14 -0.54 9.54
CA ILE A 48 -9.13 -1.60 8.53
C ILE A 48 -7.96 -2.55 8.80
N PHE A 49 -6.73 -2.04 8.93
CA PHE A 49 -5.58 -2.89 9.17
C PHE A 49 -5.67 -3.62 10.52
N SER A 50 -6.18 -2.96 11.57
CA SER A 50 -6.42 -3.60 12.87
C SER A 50 -7.42 -4.77 12.79
N LYS A 51 -8.44 -4.68 11.93
CA LYS A 51 -9.36 -5.78 11.65
C LYS A 51 -8.65 -6.91 10.89
N CYS A 52 -7.91 -6.56 9.84
CA CYS A 52 -7.13 -7.50 9.04
C CYS A 52 -6.13 -8.34 9.85
N LYS A 53 -5.51 -7.77 10.89
CA LYS A 53 -4.64 -8.51 11.82
C LYS A 53 -5.37 -9.60 12.60
N LYS A 54 -6.67 -9.47 12.81
CA LYS A 54 -7.49 -10.47 13.54
C LYS A 54 -8.08 -11.50 12.59
N ASN A 55 -8.55 -11.05 11.43
CA ASN A 55 -9.14 -11.90 10.41
C ASN A 55 -9.01 -11.25 9.03
N VAL A 56 -8.56 -12.03 8.04
CA VAL A 56 -8.42 -11.56 6.65
C VAL A 56 -9.68 -11.96 5.90
N SER A 57 -10.62 -11.01 5.75
CA SER A 57 -11.84 -11.20 4.95
C SER A 57 -11.66 -10.86 3.47
N ASP A 58 -10.75 -9.94 3.18
CA ASP A 58 -10.39 -9.49 1.83
C ASP A 58 -8.87 -9.31 1.80
N VAL A 59 -8.19 -10.14 1.00
CA VAL A 59 -6.72 -10.17 0.94
C VAL A 59 -6.17 -8.89 0.33
N ASP A 60 -6.79 -8.38 -0.73
CA ASP A 60 -6.30 -7.20 -1.46
C ASP A 60 -6.47 -5.96 -0.58
N GLN A 61 -7.63 -5.80 0.06
CA GLN A 61 -7.86 -4.70 1.00
C GLN A 61 -6.91 -4.75 2.20
N CYS A 62 -6.67 -5.95 2.76
CA CYS A 62 -5.76 -6.09 3.90
C CYS A 62 -4.31 -5.83 3.52
N TYR A 63 -3.89 -6.21 2.31
CA TYR A 63 -2.57 -5.90 1.78
C TYR A 63 -2.39 -4.38 1.57
N ASN A 64 -3.39 -3.71 1.00
CA ASN A 64 -3.35 -2.26 0.75
C ASN A 64 -3.33 -1.49 2.09
N ALA A 65 -4.16 -1.91 3.05
CA ALA A 65 -4.20 -1.30 4.38
C ALA A 65 -2.89 -1.49 5.15
N TYR A 66 -2.26 -2.66 5.06
CA TYR A 66 -0.91 -2.88 5.60
C TYR A 66 0.12 -1.98 4.93
N SER A 67 0.12 -1.92 3.60
CA SER A 67 1.07 -1.12 2.82
C SER A 67 0.97 0.37 3.15
N ALA A 68 -0.26 0.89 3.27
CA ALA A 68 -0.51 2.26 3.72
C ALA A 68 -0.08 2.46 5.18
N ALA A 69 -0.39 1.52 6.08
CA ALA A 69 0.02 1.58 7.49
C ALA A 69 1.54 1.66 7.67
N VAL A 70 2.31 0.89 6.90
CA VAL A 70 3.79 0.95 6.90
C VAL A 70 4.27 2.32 6.44
N ARG A 71 3.73 2.85 5.34
CA ARG A 71 4.08 4.20 4.86
C ARG A 71 3.76 5.29 5.88
N LEU A 72 2.65 5.17 6.63
CA LEU A 72 2.28 6.09 7.70
C LEU A 72 3.22 5.96 8.92
N ALA A 73 3.66 4.74 9.25
CA ALA A 73 4.67 4.50 10.27
C ALA A 73 6.04 5.09 9.91
N ASP A 74 6.38 5.12 8.62
CA ASP A 74 7.67 5.62 8.13
C ASP A 74 7.60 7.08 7.60
N ALA A 75 6.46 7.74 7.75
CA ALA A 75 6.28 9.12 7.30
C ALA A 75 7.26 10.07 8.01
N LYS A 76 8.00 10.90 7.26
CA LYS A 76 9.02 11.81 7.80
C LYS A 76 8.46 13.07 8.48
N ASN A 77 7.19 13.03 8.89
CA ASN A 77 6.50 14.18 9.47
C ASN A 77 6.75 14.25 10.99
N CYS A 78 7.57 15.20 11.42
CA CYS A 78 7.96 15.39 12.82
C CYS A 78 7.20 16.54 13.52
N THR A 79 6.04 16.96 13.02
CA THR A 79 5.13 17.81 13.81
C THR A 79 4.52 16.99 14.96
N SER A 80 3.93 17.65 15.97
CA SER A 80 3.30 16.94 17.10
C SER A 80 2.26 15.91 16.65
N SER A 81 1.40 16.27 15.69
CA SER A 81 0.41 15.36 15.11
C SER A 81 1.05 14.28 14.23
N GLY A 82 2.13 14.61 13.51
CA GLY A 82 2.90 13.65 12.72
C GLY A 82 3.56 12.57 13.60
N ILE A 83 4.12 12.97 14.73
CA ILE A 83 4.73 12.07 15.71
C ILE A 83 3.68 11.15 16.35
N GLU A 84 2.52 11.69 16.73
CA GLU A 84 1.44 10.88 17.28
C GLU A 84 0.94 9.83 16.27
N LEU A 85 0.76 10.26 15.03
CA LEU A 85 0.35 9.39 13.93
C LEU A 85 1.40 8.30 13.66
N LYS A 86 2.67 8.69 13.57
CA LYS A 86 3.81 7.77 13.40
C LYS A 86 3.81 6.72 14.52
N ARG A 87 3.73 7.14 15.77
CA ARG A 87 3.66 6.25 16.95
C ARG A 87 2.51 5.26 16.87
N LYS A 88 1.31 5.76 16.56
CA LYS A 88 0.09 4.95 16.41
C LYS A 88 0.29 3.83 15.38
N PHE A 89 0.90 4.15 14.24
CA PHE A 89 1.13 3.18 13.18
C PHE A 89 2.32 2.26 13.43
N LYS A 90 3.44 2.74 13.99
CA LYS A 90 4.58 1.90 14.39
C LYS A 90 4.16 0.81 15.38
N ARG A 91 3.36 1.16 16.40
CA ARG A 91 2.77 0.18 17.33
C ARG A 91 1.90 -0.88 16.64
N LEU A 92 1.29 -0.53 15.51
CA LEU A 92 0.40 -1.42 14.79
C LEU A 92 1.15 -2.35 13.83
N VAL A 93 2.17 -1.85 13.13
CA VAL A 93 2.90 -2.60 12.08
C VAL A 93 4.14 -3.32 12.61
N GLU A 94 4.79 -2.78 13.64
CA GLU A 94 6.03 -3.34 14.17
C GLU A 94 5.78 -4.36 15.29
N HIS A 95 6.66 -5.33 15.42
CA HIS A 95 6.71 -6.25 16.56
C HIS A 95 7.82 -5.83 17.54
N SER A 96 7.82 -4.54 17.88
CA SER A 96 8.84 -3.89 18.72
C SER A 96 8.26 -3.54 20.10
N LYS A 97 9.12 -3.41 21.12
CA LYS A 97 8.69 -2.88 22.41
C LYS A 97 8.43 -1.39 22.29
N GLU A 98 7.52 -0.86 23.11
CA GLU A 98 7.19 0.57 23.15
C GLU A 98 8.43 1.46 23.28
N ARG A 99 9.39 1.06 24.12
CA ARG A 99 10.64 1.79 24.31
C ARG A 99 11.45 1.93 23.02
N ASP A 100 11.45 0.91 22.17
CA ASP A 100 12.26 0.85 20.96
C ASP A 100 11.62 1.72 19.88
N ILE A 101 10.27 1.69 19.80
CA ILE A 101 9.48 2.59 18.95
C ILE A 101 9.73 4.06 19.34
N GLU A 102 9.63 4.41 20.62
CA GLU A 102 9.88 5.79 21.05
C GLU A 102 11.33 6.22 20.80
N ASN A 103 12.31 5.34 21.02
CA ASN A 103 13.71 5.64 20.72
C ASN A 103 13.94 5.91 19.23
N GLU A 104 13.31 5.13 18.35
CA GLU A 104 13.40 5.33 16.91
C GLU A 104 12.79 6.68 16.51
N ILE A 105 11.58 6.99 17.00
CA ILE A 105 10.90 8.27 16.73
C ILE A 105 11.74 9.43 17.24
N SER A 106 12.28 9.35 18.46
CA SER A 106 13.11 10.40 19.04
C SER A 106 14.40 10.61 18.23
N LYS A 107 15.02 9.53 17.74
CA LYS A 107 16.21 9.62 16.89
C LYS A 107 15.90 10.22 15.52
N GLU A 108 14.80 9.83 14.89
CA GLU A 108 14.39 10.33 13.58
C GLU A 108 13.99 11.81 13.64
N CYS A 109 13.19 12.19 14.63
CA CYS A 109 12.66 13.53 14.80
C CYS A 109 13.52 14.46 15.67
N GLN A 110 14.70 13.99 16.10
CA GLN A 110 15.62 14.77 16.95
C GLN A 110 14.96 15.30 18.23
N LEU A 111 14.07 14.49 18.82
CA LEU A 111 13.43 14.82 20.09
C LEU A 111 14.48 14.70 21.20
N LYS A 112 14.59 15.75 22.03
CA LYS A 112 15.53 15.80 23.15
C LYS A 112 15.05 15.01 24.35
#